data_AF-A0A1V5H1R0-F1
#
_entry.id   AF-A0A1V5H1R0-F1
#
_cell.length_a   1.000
_cell.length_b   1.000
_cell.length_c   1.000
_cell.angle_alpha   90.00
_cell.angle_beta   90.00
_cell.angle_gamma   90.00
#
_symmetry.space_group_name_H-M   'P 1'
#
loop_
_entity.id
_entity.type
_entity.pdbx_description
1 polymer ?
#
loop_
_entity_poly.entity_id
_entity_poly.type
_entity_poly.pdbx_seq_one_letter_code
_entity_poly.pdbx_strand_id
1 'polypeptide(L)'
;MNKRFKSKIQYSKLLTWCKLLKHFLSLYYHSSNSMTIKRQIFYILLFTFTTTLFAQNTDESKVGTYVLPELLKAQNGKEVNSTEKWNTIRHPEILRLFEDNVYGQVPKDFDKIEYKVLEQNKKALNGKATYKKLAIYVIRNKKIITILTDLFIPNNVKNRFLLSLPLIIGEGKQ
;
A
#
# COMPACT_ATOMS: atom_id res chain seq x y z
N MET A 1 -12.25 -28.07 -9.76
CA MET A 1 -13.36 -27.53 -8.93
C MET A 1 -14.53 -27.18 -9.85
N ASN A 2 -15.73 -27.70 -9.54
CA ASN A 2 -16.75 -28.15 -10.50
C ASN A 2 -17.52 -26.99 -11.20
N LYS A 3 -17.61 -26.99 -12.55
CA LYS A 3 -18.40 -26.01 -13.35
C LYS A 3 -19.87 -25.91 -12.89
N ARG A 4 -20.40 -26.99 -12.30
CA ARG A 4 -21.74 -27.08 -11.72
C ARG A 4 -21.97 -26.18 -10.49
N PHE A 5 -20.90 -25.76 -9.80
CA PHE A 5 -20.98 -24.88 -8.62
C PHE A 5 -21.07 -23.40 -9.01
N LYS A 6 -20.38 -22.99 -10.10
CA LYS A 6 -20.45 -21.63 -10.64
C LYS A 6 -21.86 -21.29 -11.14
N SER A 7 -22.57 -22.24 -11.75
CA SER A 7 -23.92 -22.00 -12.25
C SER A 7 -24.92 -21.73 -11.11
N LYS A 8 -24.88 -22.49 -10.01
CA LYS A 8 -25.78 -22.27 -8.84
C LYS A 8 -25.64 -20.89 -8.20
N ILE A 9 -24.40 -20.36 -8.10
CA ILE A 9 -24.15 -19.01 -7.54
C ILE A 9 -24.68 -17.92 -8.48
N GLN A 10 -24.57 -18.13 -9.79
CA GLN A 10 -25.05 -17.18 -10.80
C GLN A 10 -26.59 -17.10 -10.82
N TYR A 11 -27.29 -18.24 -10.70
CA TYR A 11 -28.76 -18.26 -10.63
C TYR A 11 -29.32 -17.73 -9.30
N SER A 12 -28.63 -17.95 -8.17
CA SER A 12 -29.00 -17.40 -6.86
C SER A 12 -28.98 -15.86 -6.85
N LYS A 13 -27.97 -15.26 -7.49
CA LYS A 13 -27.88 -13.81 -7.67
C LYS A 13 -28.99 -13.30 -8.59
N LEU A 14 -29.23 -13.94 -9.73
CA LEU A 14 -30.33 -13.57 -10.65
C LEU A 14 -31.71 -13.59 -9.96
N LEU A 15 -31.96 -14.56 -9.07
CA LEU A 15 -33.23 -14.64 -8.33
C LEU A 15 -33.41 -13.51 -7.31
N THR A 16 -32.32 -13.05 -6.69
CA THR A 16 -32.33 -11.91 -5.76
C THR A 16 -32.54 -10.59 -6.51
N TRP A 17 -31.92 -10.44 -7.69
CA TRP A 17 -32.19 -9.31 -8.59
C TRP A 17 -33.65 -9.25 -9.05
N CYS A 18 -34.27 -10.38 -9.42
CA CYS A 18 -35.69 -10.41 -9.79
C CYS A 18 -36.64 -10.04 -8.64
N LYS A 19 -36.33 -10.42 -7.39
CA LYS A 19 -37.13 -10.03 -6.22
C LYS A 19 -37.00 -8.54 -5.92
N LEU A 20 -35.79 -8.00 -5.98
CA LEU A 20 -35.54 -6.56 -5.87
C LEU A 20 -36.28 -5.79 -6.96
N LEU A 21 -36.19 -6.22 -8.22
CA LEU A 21 -36.86 -5.59 -9.34
C LEU A 21 -38.38 -5.55 -9.16
N LYS A 22 -38.99 -6.65 -8.69
CA LYS A 22 -40.44 -6.70 -8.40
C LYS A 22 -40.84 -5.77 -7.26
N HIS A 23 -40.01 -5.65 -6.22
CA HIS A 23 -40.29 -4.75 -5.10
C HIS A 23 -40.17 -3.27 -5.51
N PHE A 24 -39.17 -2.94 -6.32
CA PHE A 24 -38.99 -1.60 -6.88
C PHE A 24 -40.09 -1.22 -7.88
N LEU A 25 -40.53 -2.15 -8.73
CA LEU A 25 -41.67 -1.94 -9.63
C LEU A 25 -42.98 -1.72 -8.85
N SER A 26 -43.18 -2.44 -7.74
CA SER A 26 -44.32 -2.25 -6.85
C SER A 26 -44.31 -0.85 -6.19
N LEU A 27 -43.15 -0.42 -5.68
CA LEU A 27 -42.98 0.93 -5.11
C LEU A 27 -43.12 2.04 -6.16
N TYR A 28 -42.66 1.81 -7.39
CA TYR A 28 -42.84 2.75 -8.51
C TYR A 28 -44.31 2.91 -8.90
N TYR A 29 -45.07 1.81 -8.89
CA TYR A 29 -46.50 1.82 -9.22
C TYR A 29 -47.36 2.43 -8.11
N HIS A 30 -46.95 2.31 -6.85
CA HIS A 30 -47.67 2.86 -5.69
C HIS A 30 -47.29 4.31 -5.35
N SER A 31 -46.21 4.85 -5.92
CA SER A 31 -45.77 6.23 -5.67
C SER A 31 -46.67 7.25 -6.40
N SER A 32 -47.29 8.12 -5.60
CA SER A 32 -48.17 9.24 -6.00
C SER A 32 -47.64 10.04 -7.20
N ASN A 33 -48.56 10.60 -8.00
CA ASN A 33 -48.45 11.25 -9.32
C ASN A 33 -47.43 12.41 -9.48
N SER A 34 -46.49 12.58 -8.56
CA SER A 34 -45.46 13.62 -8.60
C SER A 34 -44.32 13.23 -9.54
N MET A 35 -44.27 13.84 -10.73
CA MET A 35 -43.24 13.62 -11.75
C MET A 35 -41.81 13.85 -11.24
N THR A 36 -41.63 14.64 -10.18
CA THR A 36 -40.32 14.90 -9.57
C THR A 36 -39.75 13.67 -8.86
N ILE A 37 -40.59 12.85 -8.21
CA ILE A 37 -40.15 11.63 -7.51
C ILE A 37 -39.78 10.53 -8.51
N LYS A 38 -40.57 10.36 -9.58
CA LYS A 38 -40.26 9.41 -10.65
C LYS A 38 -38.95 9.75 -11.36
N ARG A 39 -38.69 11.04 -11.58
CA ARG A 39 -37.43 11.55 -12.14
C ARG A 39 -36.23 11.31 -11.21
N GLN A 40 -36.39 11.54 -9.91
CA GLN A 40 -35.35 11.26 -8.90
C GLN A 40 -35.03 9.76 -8.82
N ILE A 41 -36.05 8.89 -8.79
CA ILE A 41 -35.87 7.43 -8.79
C ILE A 41 -35.19 6.97 -10.08
N PHE A 42 -35.55 7.54 -11.23
CA PHE A 42 -34.90 7.23 -12.51
C PHE A 42 -33.41 7.59 -12.49
N TYR A 43 -33.04 8.76 -11.95
CA TYR A 43 -31.63 9.15 -11.82
C TYR A 43 -30.86 8.27 -10.82
N ILE A 44 -31.48 7.86 -9.72
CA ILE A 44 -30.87 6.92 -8.76
C ILE A 44 -30.67 5.54 -9.39
N LEU A 45 -31.64 5.07 -10.20
CA LEU A 45 -31.53 3.80 -10.93
C LEU A 45 -30.46 3.88 -12.04
N LEU A 46 -30.36 5.02 -12.72
CA LEU A 46 -29.33 5.27 -13.73
C LEU A 46 -27.93 5.32 -13.10
N PHE A 47 -27.79 5.90 -11.91
CA PHE A 47 -26.53 6.01 -11.17
C PHE A 47 -26.03 4.67 -10.62
N THR A 48 -26.93 3.76 -10.23
CA THR A 48 -26.52 2.42 -9.76
C THR A 48 -26.06 1.51 -10.91
N PHE A 49 -26.40 1.80 -12.15
CA PHE A 49 -25.99 1.01 -13.32
C PHE A 49 -24.55 1.33 -13.78
N THR A 50 -23.99 2.48 -13.39
CA THR A 50 -22.66 2.92 -13.85
C THR A 50 -21.51 2.49 -12.94
N THR A 51 -21.76 1.90 -11.76
CA THR A 51 -20.67 1.46 -10.89
C THR A 51 -20.05 0.17 -11.43
N THR A 52 -18.94 0.29 -12.15
CA THR A 52 -18.14 -0.87 -12.57
C THR A 52 -17.56 -1.57 -11.35
N LEU A 53 -17.92 -2.83 -11.13
CA LEU A 53 -17.31 -3.70 -10.13
C LEU A 53 -15.90 -4.10 -10.60
N PHE A 54 -14.87 -3.43 -10.10
CA PHE A 54 -13.48 -3.88 -10.29
C PHE A 54 -13.21 -5.06 -9.35
N ALA A 55 -13.31 -6.27 -9.88
CA ALA A 55 -12.87 -7.48 -9.17
C ALA A 55 -11.39 -7.75 -9.46
N GLN A 56 -10.59 -8.01 -8.41
CA GLN A 56 -9.20 -8.42 -8.58
C GLN A 56 -9.12 -9.77 -9.31
N ASN A 57 -8.23 -9.87 -10.30
CA ASN A 57 -8.04 -11.13 -11.01
C ASN A 57 -7.35 -12.16 -10.09
N THR A 58 -7.95 -13.34 -9.98
CA THR A 58 -7.42 -14.51 -9.25
C THR A 58 -7.22 -15.73 -10.16
N ASP A 59 -7.55 -15.58 -11.45
CA ASP A 59 -7.47 -16.63 -12.45
C ASP A 59 -6.18 -16.45 -13.26
N GLU A 60 -5.25 -17.38 -13.13
CA GLU A 60 -3.96 -17.35 -13.81
C GLU A 60 -4.12 -17.27 -15.33
N SER A 61 -5.20 -17.86 -15.87
CA SER A 61 -5.49 -17.81 -17.32
C SER A 61 -5.82 -16.41 -17.84
N LYS A 62 -5.99 -15.41 -16.95
CA LYS A 62 -6.35 -14.02 -17.28
C LYS A 62 -5.26 -12.99 -17.00
N VAL A 63 -4.07 -13.43 -16.58
CA VAL A 63 -2.94 -12.53 -16.25
C VAL A 63 -2.41 -11.77 -17.50
N GLY A 64 -2.75 -12.24 -18.71
CA GLY A 64 -2.28 -11.66 -19.97
C GLY A 64 -0.80 -12.00 -20.23
N THR A 65 -0.22 -11.40 -21.26
CA THR A 65 1.20 -11.58 -21.60
C THR A 65 1.94 -10.28 -21.34
N TYR A 66 3.08 -10.35 -20.65
CA TYR A 66 3.94 -9.20 -20.39
C TYR A 66 5.40 -9.58 -20.61
N VAL A 67 6.22 -8.60 -20.97
CA VAL A 67 7.67 -8.76 -21.14
C VAL A 67 8.35 -8.00 -20.02
N LEU A 68 9.15 -8.71 -19.22
CA LEU A 68 9.93 -8.09 -18.16
C LEU A 68 11.17 -7.39 -18.75
N PRO A 69 11.53 -6.19 -18.24
CA PRO A 69 12.80 -5.57 -18.58
C PRO A 69 13.97 -6.48 -18.24
N GLU A 70 14.99 -6.48 -19.09
CA GLU A 70 16.17 -7.30 -18.86
C GLU A 70 16.97 -6.81 -17.64
N LEU A 71 17.20 -7.71 -16.69
CA LEU A 71 17.86 -7.38 -15.43
C LEU A 71 19.35 -7.10 -15.62
N LEU A 72 20.03 -7.94 -16.40
CA LEU A 72 21.49 -7.92 -16.62
C LEU A 72 21.90 -7.18 -17.90
N LYS A 73 21.05 -6.28 -18.40
CA LYS A 73 21.42 -5.29 -19.41
C LYS A 73 21.25 -3.89 -18.84
N ALA A 74 22.28 -3.07 -18.96
CA ALA A 74 22.23 -1.65 -18.62
C ALA A 74 21.30 -0.90 -19.58
N GLN A 75 20.86 0.31 -19.22
CA GLN A 75 19.97 1.11 -20.07
C GLN A 75 20.58 1.42 -21.45
N ASN A 76 21.90 1.48 -21.54
CA ASN A 76 22.62 1.65 -22.80
C ASN A 76 22.74 0.37 -23.65
N GLY A 77 22.08 -0.73 -23.25
CA GLY A 77 22.07 -2.02 -23.94
C GLY A 77 23.29 -2.91 -23.67
N LYS A 78 24.29 -2.44 -22.91
CA LYS A 78 25.48 -3.25 -22.59
C LYS A 78 25.15 -4.33 -21.56
N GLU A 79 25.74 -5.50 -21.77
CA GLU A 79 25.59 -6.64 -20.86
C GLU A 79 26.36 -6.44 -19.54
N VAL A 80 25.71 -6.82 -18.44
CA VAL A 80 26.20 -6.74 -17.06
C VAL A 80 26.58 -8.14 -16.62
N ASN A 81 27.81 -8.54 -16.93
CA ASN A 81 28.32 -9.90 -16.70
C ASN A 81 29.26 -10.03 -15.49
N SER A 82 29.37 -9.00 -14.64
CA SER A 82 30.20 -9.04 -13.44
C SER A 82 29.56 -8.28 -12.28
N THR A 83 29.89 -8.68 -11.05
CA THR A 83 29.44 -8.01 -9.82
C THR A 83 29.89 -6.56 -9.77
N GLU A 84 31.08 -6.25 -10.28
CA GLU A 84 31.58 -4.87 -10.35
C GLU A 84 30.70 -3.99 -11.26
N LYS A 85 30.38 -4.46 -12.48
CA LYS A 85 29.47 -3.74 -13.38
C LYS A 85 28.07 -3.63 -12.80
N TRP A 86 27.59 -4.65 -12.10
CA TRP A 86 26.30 -4.59 -11.41
C TRP A 86 26.28 -3.48 -10.37
N ASN A 87 27.26 -3.46 -9.46
CA ASN A 87 27.31 -2.51 -8.35
C ASN A 87 27.56 -1.08 -8.80
N THR A 88 28.37 -0.87 -9.84
CA THR A 88 28.77 0.47 -10.28
C THR A 88 27.89 1.06 -11.37
N ILE A 89 27.21 0.23 -12.18
CA ILE A 89 26.40 0.68 -13.31
C ILE A 89 24.93 0.33 -13.10
N ARG A 90 24.59 -0.96 -13.10
CA ARG A 90 23.18 -1.40 -13.20
C ARG A 90 22.36 -1.12 -11.95
N HIS A 91 22.93 -1.35 -10.77
CA HIS A 91 22.24 -1.13 -9.50
C HIS A 91 21.90 0.36 -9.27
N PRO A 92 22.83 1.32 -9.47
CA PRO A 92 22.50 2.75 -9.47
C PRO A 92 21.44 3.15 -10.49
N GLU A 93 21.46 2.59 -11.71
CA GLU A 93 20.43 2.85 -12.73
C GLU A 93 19.04 2.41 -12.26
N ILE A 94 18.93 1.19 -11.70
CA ILE A 94 17.66 0.67 -11.19
C ILE A 94 17.16 1.53 -10.03
N LEU A 95 18.03 1.88 -9.09
CA LEU A 95 17.65 2.77 -7.98
C LEU A 95 17.08 4.08 -8.50
N ARG A 96 17.75 4.72 -9.46
CA ARG A 96 17.28 5.96 -10.08
C ARG A 96 15.94 5.79 -10.80
N LEU A 97 15.74 4.68 -11.52
CA LEU A 97 14.44 4.38 -12.16
C LEU A 97 13.31 4.31 -11.12
N PHE A 98 13.54 3.67 -9.98
CA PHE A 98 12.55 3.57 -8.91
C PHE A 98 12.33 4.92 -8.19
N GLU A 99 13.39 5.68 -7.97
CA GLU A 99 13.31 7.06 -7.44
C GLU A 99 12.48 7.96 -8.37
N ASP A 100 12.70 7.90 -9.68
CA ASP A 100 12.07 8.80 -10.65
C ASP A 100 10.62 8.41 -10.99
N ASN A 101 10.26 7.12 -10.93
CA ASN A 101 8.98 6.63 -11.46
C ASN A 101 8.05 5.96 -10.44
N VAL A 102 8.54 5.56 -9.26
CA VAL A 102 7.75 4.73 -8.32
C VAL A 102 7.65 5.36 -6.94
N TYR A 103 8.79 5.62 -6.29
CA TYR A 103 8.82 6.03 -4.87
C TYR A 103 9.06 7.52 -4.65
N GLY A 104 9.61 8.21 -5.65
CA GLY A 104 10.07 9.59 -5.51
C GLY A 104 11.50 9.67 -4.98
N GLN A 105 12.12 10.83 -5.17
CA GLN A 105 13.49 11.10 -4.73
C GLN A 105 13.53 11.51 -3.26
N VAL A 106 14.46 10.92 -2.50
CA VAL A 106 14.76 11.37 -1.14
C VAL A 106 15.63 12.63 -1.22
N PRO A 107 15.25 13.75 -0.58
CA PRO A 107 16.08 14.93 -0.50
C PRO A 107 17.45 14.61 0.08
N LYS A 108 18.52 15.14 -0.52
CA LYS A 108 19.90 14.93 -0.03
C LYS A 108 20.41 16.10 0.80
N ASP A 109 19.68 17.21 0.76
CA ASP A 109 19.92 18.49 1.39
C ASP A 109 19.25 18.56 2.77
N PHE A 110 19.63 17.67 3.69
CA PHE A 110 19.24 17.79 5.09
C PHE A 110 20.18 18.75 5.81
N ASP A 111 19.63 19.71 6.56
CA ASP A 111 20.43 20.65 7.35
C ASP A 111 21.06 19.92 8.55
N LYS A 112 20.26 19.07 9.21
CA LYS A 112 20.69 18.37 10.43
C LYS A 112 19.82 17.15 10.73
N ILE A 113 20.42 16.11 11.29
CA ILE A 113 19.72 14.99 11.93
C ILE A 113 20.21 14.91 13.39
N GLU A 114 19.30 15.08 14.34
CA GLU A 114 19.59 15.01 15.78
C GLU A 114 18.83 13.88 16.46
N TYR A 115 19.40 13.34 17.53
CA TYR A 115 18.82 12.24 18.30
C TYR A 115 18.70 12.66 19.77
N LYS A 116 17.51 12.47 20.37
CA LYS A 116 17.26 12.72 21.79
C LYS A 116 16.61 11.51 22.44
N VAL A 117 17.18 11.06 23.55
CA VAL A 117 16.53 10.05 24.41
C VAL A 117 15.40 10.74 25.18
N LEU A 118 14.17 10.32 24.95
CA LEU A 118 12.99 10.82 25.64
C LEU A 118 12.72 10.03 26.92
N GLU A 119 12.88 8.71 26.85
CA GLU A 119 12.60 7.80 27.95
C GLU A 119 13.60 6.64 27.94
N GLN A 120 13.95 6.14 29.13
CA GLN A 120 14.77 4.96 29.27
C GLN A 120 14.36 4.13 30.49
N ASN A 121 14.12 2.84 30.29
CA ASN A 121 13.90 1.85 31.35
C ASN A 121 14.90 0.71 31.21
N LYS A 122 15.90 0.64 32.11
CA LYS A 122 16.96 -0.39 32.10
C LYS A 122 16.47 -1.80 32.47
N LYS A 123 15.27 -1.93 33.06
CA LYS A 123 14.71 -3.20 33.54
C LYS A 123 13.46 -3.64 32.78
N ALA A 124 13.27 -3.16 31.55
CA ALA A 124 12.18 -3.60 30.69
C ALA A 124 12.22 -5.13 30.49
N LEU A 125 11.05 -5.72 30.22
CA LEU A 125 10.89 -7.17 30.05
C LEU A 125 11.47 -7.97 31.22
N ASN A 126 11.14 -7.58 32.45
CA ASN A 126 11.62 -8.22 33.69
C ASN A 126 13.15 -8.24 33.80
N GLY A 127 13.81 -7.14 33.43
CA GLY A 127 15.28 -7.04 33.47
C GLY A 127 16.00 -7.65 32.28
N LYS A 128 15.29 -8.27 31.33
CA LYS A 128 15.91 -8.89 30.14
C LYS A 128 16.38 -7.85 29.12
N ALA A 129 15.76 -6.67 29.09
CA ALA A 129 16.10 -5.61 28.13
C ALA A 129 16.08 -4.22 28.76
N THR A 130 16.82 -3.30 28.14
CA THR A 130 16.69 -1.86 28.30
C THR A 130 15.77 -1.34 27.20
N TYR A 131 14.65 -0.73 27.60
CA TYR A 131 13.80 0.05 26.71
C TYR A 131 14.35 1.48 26.58
N LYS A 132 14.37 2.02 25.36
CA LYS A 132 14.66 3.43 25.07
C LYS A 132 13.65 3.97 24.07
N LYS A 133 13.08 5.14 24.37
CA LYS A 133 12.33 5.93 23.41
C LYS A 133 13.20 7.06 22.89
N LEU A 134 13.38 7.13 21.57
CA LEU A 134 14.19 8.14 20.90
C LEU A 134 13.29 9.07 20.07
N ALA A 135 13.60 10.35 20.06
CA ALA A 135 13.18 11.29 19.03
C ALA A 135 14.34 11.52 18.06
N ILE A 136 14.08 11.31 16.77
CA ILE A 136 15.00 11.64 15.68
C ILE A 136 14.44 12.88 14.99
N TYR A 137 15.13 14.01 15.12
CA TYR A 137 14.75 15.26 14.48
C TYR A 137 15.47 15.37 13.14
N VAL A 138 14.71 15.38 12.05
CA VAL A 138 15.20 15.62 10.70
C VAL A 138 14.86 17.06 10.33
N ILE A 139 15.89 17.89 10.18
CA ILE A 139 15.77 19.33 9.95
C ILE A 139 16.13 19.63 8.49
N ARG A 140 15.25 20.35 7.80
CA ARG A 140 15.46 20.83 6.44
C ARG A 140 14.69 22.12 6.19
N ASN A 141 15.34 23.16 5.70
CA ASN A 141 14.74 24.46 5.37
C ASN A 141 13.92 25.03 6.54
N LYS A 142 14.48 24.96 7.76
CA LYS A 142 13.81 25.35 9.03
C LYS A 142 12.56 24.54 9.39
N LYS A 143 12.19 23.51 8.61
CA LYS A 143 11.14 22.54 8.96
C LYS A 143 11.76 21.36 9.69
N ILE A 144 11.04 20.85 10.67
CA ILE A 144 11.49 19.73 11.50
C ILE A 144 10.46 18.61 11.41
N ILE A 145 10.90 17.43 10.99
CA ILE A 145 10.13 16.19 11.10
C ILE A 145 10.70 15.41 12.28
N THR A 146 9.84 14.97 13.18
CA THR A 146 10.25 14.15 14.33
C THR A 146 9.81 12.71 14.11
N ILE A 147 10.77 11.78 14.08
CA ILE A 147 10.50 10.35 14.04
C ILE A 147 10.67 9.82 15.46
N LEU A 148 9.60 9.27 16.02
CA LEU A 148 9.64 8.61 17.33
C LEU A 148 9.97 7.14 17.12
N THR A 149 10.98 6.64 17.84
CA THR A 149 11.46 5.27 17.72
C THR A 149 11.58 4.61 19.07
N ASP A 150 10.94 3.45 19.21
CA ASP A 150 11.01 2.60 20.38
C ASP A 150 12.05 1.50 20.16
N LEU A 151 12.99 1.37 21.08
CA LEU A 151 14.07 0.39 21.03
C LEU A 151 14.05 -0.51 22.26
N PHE A 152 14.16 -1.82 22.02
CA PHE A 152 14.40 -2.81 23.06
C PHE A 152 15.79 -3.43 22.87
N ILE A 153 16.68 -3.16 23.82
CA ILE A 153 18.09 -3.56 23.79
C ILE A 153 18.28 -4.67 24.82
N PRO A 154 18.67 -5.90 24.45
CA PRO A 154 18.84 -6.96 25.45
C PRO A 154 20.01 -6.63 26.39
N ASN A 155 19.86 -6.87 27.70
CA ASN A 155 20.86 -6.47 28.70
C ASN A 155 22.07 -7.40 28.77
N ASN A 156 21.90 -8.69 28.43
CA ASN A 156 22.90 -9.73 28.63
C ASN A 156 23.63 -10.16 27.34
N VAL A 157 23.85 -9.21 26.42
CA VAL A 157 24.66 -9.46 25.20
C VAL A 157 26.01 -8.80 25.35
N LYS A 158 27.08 -9.60 25.36
CA LYS A 158 28.48 -9.13 25.46
C LYS A 158 29.01 -8.50 24.16
N ASN A 159 28.40 -8.83 23.01
CA ASN A 159 28.82 -8.38 21.68
C ASN A 159 27.71 -7.56 20.99
N ARG A 160 28.07 -6.91 19.85
CA ARG A 160 27.08 -6.30 18.94
C ARG A 160 25.96 -7.30 18.64
N PHE A 161 24.72 -6.92 18.90
CA PHE A 161 23.54 -7.72 18.60
C PHE A 161 22.84 -7.18 17.35
N LEU A 162 22.16 -8.05 16.62
CA LEU A 162 21.40 -7.66 15.44
C LEU A 162 20.18 -6.86 15.87
N LEU A 163 20.06 -5.63 15.37
CA LEU A 163 18.90 -4.78 15.59
C LEU A 163 18.02 -4.83 14.35
N SER A 164 16.82 -5.41 14.46
CA SER A 164 15.77 -5.24 13.46
C SER A 164 15.00 -3.97 13.77
N LEU A 165 15.29 -2.88 13.05
CA LEU A 165 14.43 -1.71 13.08
C LEU A 165 13.20 -1.99 12.23
N PRO A 166 11.97 -1.92 12.77
CA PRO A 166 10.80 -1.88 11.91
C PRO A 166 10.93 -0.64 11.01
N LEU A 167 10.62 -0.80 9.72
CA LEU A 167 10.60 0.32 8.78
C LEU A 167 9.55 1.33 9.24
N ILE A 168 9.97 2.41 9.90
CA ILE A 168 9.08 3.49 10.31
C ILE A 168 8.89 4.39 9.10
N ILE A 169 7.79 4.18 8.36
CA ILE A 169 7.29 5.16 7.39
C ILE A 169 6.74 6.31 8.24
N GLY A 170 7.46 7.42 8.28
CA GLY A 170 7.02 8.59 9.02
C GLY A 170 5.73 9.14 8.41
N GLU A 171 4.61 9.04 9.13
CA GLU A 171 3.48 9.92 8.87
C GLU A 171 3.90 11.33 9.27
N GLY A 172 4.26 12.14 8.26
CA GLY A 172 4.39 13.57 8.43
C GLY A 172 3.02 14.17 8.71
N LYS A 173 2.64 14.30 9.99
CA LYS A 173 1.61 15.28 10.35
C LYS A 173 2.21 16.67 10.13
N GLN A 174 1.67 17.36 9.13
CA GLN A 174 1.88 18.80 8.90
C GLN A 174 1.30 19.60 10.06
#